data_AF-A0A9W7YV97-F1
#
_entry.id   AF-A0A9W7YV97-F1
#
_cell.length_a   1.000
_cell.length_b   1.000
_cell.length_c   1.000
_cell.angle_alpha   90.00
_cell.angle_beta   90.00
_cell.angle_gamma   90.00
#
_symmetry.space_group_name_H-M   'P 1'
#
loop_
_entity.id
_entity.type
_entity.pdbx_description
1 polymer ?
#
loop_
_entity_poly.entity_id
_entity_poly.type
_entity_poly.pdbx_seq_one_letter_code
_entity_poly.pdbx_strand_id
1 'polypeptide(L)'
;MGSLLSLLRGGSGGHSGGLSRSSRETQASARFAKQFNEFIFNLGDVRNAQYVEENFPEGNRILRVGLELLERVSAYNDGSNEVRMAISQPTQENEEAAWRKVGPSVALLRECFEFAQSVEKVIPDVLEELSSHADDADPQRADRNRGLARLLADLMQNAFAFDALKASIPAIQNDFSYYRRTLSRSAQTQDADIARYIIPHDVSNQMSLFYAYHNPMVRTVIDSATKFAQESGNQQIVLDCLSALAAGSASTVKHARADSAKSERMCMLVLVTCCILYDWISPKGVSDAQSGIDAKAALDLVSERTLVDSTPADKVLRANCRTLR
;
A
#
# COMPACT_ATOMS: atom_id res chain seq x y z
N MET A 1 62.76 -25.89 32.32
CA MET A 1 63.58 -24.89 33.04
C MET A 1 63.40 -23.57 32.30
N GLY A 2 62.29 -22.85 32.51
CA GLY A 2 62.05 -22.02 33.70
C GLY A 2 62.57 -20.62 33.37
N SER A 3 61.80 -19.53 33.34
CA SER A 3 60.87 -19.04 34.36
C SER A 3 59.85 -18.11 33.66
N LEU A 4 58.53 -18.19 33.82
CA LEU A 4 57.69 -17.95 35.00
C LEU A 4 57.89 -16.54 35.60
N LEU A 5 56.76 -15.82 35.70
CA LEU A 5 56.50 -14.51 36.34
C LEU A 5 56.72 -13.30 35.39
N SER A 6 55.67 -12.67 34.84
CA SER A 6 54.66 -11.95 35.61
C SER A 6 53.24 -12.02 35.03
N LEU A 7 52.45 -12.95 35.54
CA LEU A 7 51.04 -12.71 35.84
C LEU A 7 50.97 -11.77 37.04
N LEU A 8 50.35 -10.60 36.88
CA LEU A 8 49.56 -9.85 37.88
C LEU A 8 49.50 -8.37 37.49
N ARG A 9 48.51 -8.03 36.65
CA ARG A 9 47.74 -6.79 36.77
C ARG A 9 46.39 -7.00 36.09
N GLY A 10 45.51 -7.66 36.84
CA GLY A 10 44.07 -7.54 36.62
C GLY A 10 43.63 -6.12 36.97
N GLY A 11 42.77 -5.56 36.12
CA GLY A 11 42.22 -4.21 36.28
C GLY A 11 41.14 -3.96 35.23
N SER A 12 40.04 -4.71 35.34
CA SER A 12 38.66 -4.34 34.97
C SER A 12 38.48 -3.32 33.84
N GLY A 13 38.53 -3.80 32.59
CA GLY A 13 37.89 -3.13 31.45
C GLY A 13 36.59 -3.84 31.12
N GLY A 14 35.46 -3.34 31.62
CA GLY A 14 34.13 -3.86 31.28
C GLY A 14 33.90 -3.78 29.77
N HIS A 15 34.07 -4.91 29.09
CA HIS A 15 33.61 -5.09 27.71
C HIS A 15 32.10 -5.25 27.74
N SER A 16 31.37 -4.14 27.65
CA SER A 16 30.02 -4.18 27.11
C SER A 16 30.14 -4.57 25.63
N GLY A 17 29.96 -5.87 25.35
CA GLY A 17 29.98 -6.44 24.01
C GLY A 17 28.89 -5.83 23.14
N GLY A 18 29.21 -4.72 22.47
CA GLY A 18 28.40 -4.19 21.39
C GLY A 18 28.54 -5.11 20.18
N LEU A 19 27.55 -5.97 19.95
CA LEU A 19 27.38 -6.66 18.67
C LEU A 19 27.45 -5.62 17.53
N SER A 20 28.27 -5.89 16.51
CA SER A 20 28.40 -5.01 15.34
C SER A 20 27.05 -4.83 14.66
N ARG A 21 26.79 -3.66 14.07
CA ARG A 21 25.52 -3.33 13.40
C ARG A 21 25.08 -4.41 12.40
N SER A 22 26.02 -4.92 11.59
CA SER A 22 25.80 -6.03 10.66
C SER A 22 25.34 -7.33 11.35
N SER A 23 25.90 -7.68 12.52
CA SER A 23 25.48 -8.88 13.26
C SER A 23 24.09 -8.74 13.90
N ARG A 24 23.65 -7.52 14.21
CA ARG A 24 22.28 -7.23 14.71
C ARG A 24 21.26 -7.33 13.57
N GLU A 25 21.59 -6.82 12.39
CA GLU A 25 20.76 -6.87 11.17
C GLU A 25 20.53 -8.32 10.70
N THR A 26 21.57 -9.15 10.66
CA THR A 26 21.43 -10.57 10.31
C THR A 26 20.59 -11.36 11.34
N GLN A 27 20.64 -10.98 12.62
CA GLN A 27 19.82 -11.61 13.66
C GLN A 27 18.35 -11.20 13.56
N ALA A 28 18.03 -9.94 13.28
CA ALA A 28 16.65 -9.45 13.14
C ALA A 28 15.92 -10.15 11.98
N SER A 29 16.56 -10.23 10.80
CA SER A 29 16.01 -10.95 9.64
C SER A 29 15.72 -12.43 9.94
N ALA A 30 16.63 -13.12 10.64
CA ALA A 30 16.43 -14.53 11.01
C ALA A 30 15.27 -14.74 12.02
N ARG A 31 15.02 -13.78 12.91
CA ARG A 31 13.94 -13.84 13.91
C ARG A 31 12.57 -13.75 13.24
N PHE A 32 12.38 -12.73 12.41
CA PHE A 32 11.15 -12.59 11.63
C PHE A 32 10.93 -13.80 10.71
N ALA A 33 11.98 -14.33 10.06
CA ALA A 33 11.86 -15.50 9.20
C ALA A 33 11.29 -16.72 9.96
N LYS A 34 11.72 -16.95 11.20
CA LYS A 34 11.14 -18.01 12.03
C LYS A 34 9.66 -17.73 12.33
N GLN A 35 9.35 -16.50 12.72
CA GLN A 35 7.99 -16.08 13.08
C GLN A 35 7.00 -16.29 11.93
N PHE A 36 7.30 -15.81 10.72
CA PHE A 36 6.37 -15.87 9.58
C PHE A 36 6.23 -17.27 8.98
N ASN A 37 7.30 -18.08 8.98
CA ASN A 37 7.24 -19.45 8.43
C ASN A 37 6.24 -20.36 9.16
N GLU A 38 5.89 -20.06 10.41
CA GLU A 38 4.95 -20.86 11.21
C GLU A 38 3.48 -20.71 10.77
N PHE A 39 3.11 -19.67 10.02
CA PHE A 39 1.70 -19.38 9.75
C PHE A 39 1.38 -18.87 8.35
N ILE A 40 2.36 -18.49 7.54
CA ILE A 40 2.09 -17.78 6.28
C ILE A 40 1.34 -18.64 5.24
N PHE A 41 1.21 -19.94 5.46
CA PHE A 41 0.52 -20.88 4.57
C PHE A 41 -1.02 -20.79 4.57
N ASN A 42 -1.64 -20.21 5.60
CA ASN A 42 -3.10 -20.09 5.72
C ASN A 42 -3.63 -18.65 5.73
N LEU A 43 -2.93 -17.73 5.05
CA LEU A 43 -3.32 -16.30 5.01
C LEU A 43 -4.74 -16.05 4.45
N GLY A 44 -5.29 -16.95 3.63
CA GLY A 44 -6.62 -16.85 3.03
C GLY A 44 -7.77 -17.22 3.98
N ASP A 45 -7.48 -17.79 5.15
CA ASP A 45 -8.47 -18.20 6.15
C ASP A 45 -9.38 -17.03 6.54
N VAL A 46 -10.67 -17.33 6.78
CA VAL A 46 -11.67 -16.33 7.20
C VAL A 46 -11.34 -15.76 8.58
N ARG A 47 -10.72 -16.54 9.46
CA ARG A 47 -10.33 -16.13 10.81
C ARG A 47 -9.37 -14.94 10.81
N ASN A 48 -8.53 -14.83 9.79
CA ASN A 48 -7.61 -13.69 9.66
C ASN A 48 -8.37 -12.38 9.40
N ALA A 49 -9.50 -12.44 8.67
CA ALA A 49 -10.35 -11.26 8.47
C ALA A 49 -11.15 -10.92 9.74
N GLN A 50 -11.62 -11.94 10.46
CA GLN A 50 -12.28 -11.75 11.77
C GLN A 50 -11.33 -11.11 12.77
N TYR A 51 -10.08 -11.55 12.82
CA TYR A 51 -9.05 -10.93 13.66
C TYR A 51 -8.88 -9.44 13.35
N VAL A 52 -8.84 -9.07 12.07
CA VAL A 52 -8.75 -7.66 11.64
C VAL A 52 -10.00 -6.87 12.03
N GLU A 53 -11.19 -7.44 11.89
CA GLU A 53 -12.44 -6.81 12.32
C GLU A 53 -12.46 -6.53 13.83
N GLU A 54 -11.99 -7.48 14.63
CA GLU A 54 -12.00 -7.38 16.10
C GLU A 54 -10.89 -6.46 16.64
N ASN A 55 -9.68 -6.54 16.07
CA ASN A 55 -8.47 -5.92 16.63
C ASN A 55 -8.00 -4.69 15.85
N PHE A 56 -8.42 -4.53 14.60
CA PHE A 56 -8.08 -3.40 13.72
C PHE A 56 -9.35 -2.80 13.09
N PRO A 57 -10.32 -2.33 13.90
CA PRO A 57 -11.65 -1.93 13.42
C PRO A 57 -11.60 -0.80 12.38
N GLU A 58 -10.67 0.15 12.52
CA GLU A 58 -10.48 1.22 11.55
C GLU A 58 -9.92 0.69 10.21
N GLY A 59 -8.97 -0.24 10.25
CA GLY A 59 -8.48 -0.93 9.06
C GLY A 59 -9.60 -1.70 8.35
N ASN A 60 -10.43 -2.43 9.10
CA ASN A 60 -11.59 -3.12 8.55
C ASN A 60 -12.62 -2.15 7.93
N ARG A 61 -12.89 -1.02 8.59
CA ARG A 61 -13.77 0.03 8.07
C ARG A 61 -13.25 0.57 6.74
N ILE A 62 -11.96 0.89 6.66
CA ILE A 62 -11.30 1.35 5.43
C ILE A 62 -11.42 0.30 4.33
N LEU A 63 -11.19 -0.99 4.61
CA LEU A 63 -11.36 -2.05 3.61
C LEU A 63 -12.78 -2.08 3.03
N ARG A 64 -13.80 -1.99 3.88
CA ARG A 64 -15.22 -1.98 3.46
C ARG A 64 -15.55 -0.76 2.59
N VAL A 65 -15.18 0.43 3.04
CA VAL A 65 -15.39 1.68 2.29
C VAL A 65 -14.65 1.63 0.95
N GLY A 66 -13.44 1.06 0.92
CA GLY A 66 -12.69 0.86 -0.31
C GLY A 66 -13.44 0.02 -1.34
N LEU A 67 -14.04 -1.11 -0.91
CA LEU A 67 -14.83 -1.97 -1.81
C LEU A 67 -16.09 -1.26 -2.33
N GLU A 68 -16.80 -0.52 -1.47
CA GLU A 68 -17.98 0.26 -1.87
C GLU A 68 -17.61 1.37 -2.88
N LEU A 69 -16.47 2.04 -2.69
CA LEU A 69 -15.98 3.05 -3.63
C LEU A 69 -15.54 2.42 -4.95
N LEU A 70 -14.88 1.26 -4.93
CA LEU A 70 -14.49 0.54 -6.15
C LEU A 70 -15.71 0.20 -7.01
N GLU A 71 -16.80 -0.28 -6.39
CA GLU A 71 -18.05 -0.55 -7.09
C GLU A 71 -18.61 0.73 -7.76
N ARG A 72 -18.66 1.84 -7.01
CA ARG A 72 -19.15 3.12 -7.52
C ARG A 72 -18.28 3.70 -8.64
N VAL A 73 -16.95 3.58 -8.52
CA VAL A 73 -16.00 4.02 -9.55
C VAL A 73 -16.07 3.11 -10.79
N SER A 74 -16.33 1.81 -10.62
CA SER A 74 -16.54 0.91 -11.78
C SER A 74 -17.76 1.30 -12.62
N ALA A 75 -18.76 1.92 -11.99
CA ALA A 75 -19.95 2.47 -12.61
C ALA A 75 -19.86 3.99 -12.84
N TYR A 76 -18.64 4.54 -13.01
CA TYR A 76 -18.43 5.98 -13.17
C TYR A 76 -19.24 6.54 -14.34
N ASN A 77 -20.16 7.46 -14.02
CA ASN A 77 -21.04 8.10 -14.99
C ASN A 77 -20.34 9.32 -15.60
N ASP A 78 -19.67 9.14 -16.73
CA ASP A 78 -18.87 10.20 -17.34
C ASP A 78 -19.72 11.33 -17.96
N GLY A 79 -19.17 12.55 -17.93
CA GLY A 79 -19.79 13.74 -18.52
C GLY A 79 -19.26 14.11 -19.90
N SER A 80 -18.64 13.17 -20.63
CA SER A 80 -17.85 13.49 -21.83
C SER A 80 -18.67 14.20 -22.91
N ASN A 81 -19.95 13.83 -23.06
CA ASN A 81 -20.83 14.42 -24.07
C ASN A 81 -21.26 15.84 -23.69
N GLU A 82 -21.70 16.02 -22.46
CA GLU A 82 -22.16 17.30 -21.92
C GLU A 82 -20.99 18.30 -21.85
N VAL A 83 -19.81 17.85 -21.42
CA VAL A 83 -18.58 18.65 -21.43
C VAL A 83 -18.20 19.06 -22.86
N ARG A 84 -18.30 18.15 -23.84
CA ARG A 84 -18.03 18.46 -25.25
C ARG A 84 -19.02 19.50 -25.80
N MET A 85 -20.30 19.37 -25.46
CA MET A 85 -21.35 20.31 -25.86
C MET A 85 -21.10 21.70 -25.24
N ALA A 86 -20.81 21.77 -23.94
CA ALA A 86 -20.51 23.03 -23.25
C ALA A 86 -19.25 23.72 -23.80
N ILE A 87 -18.23 22.97 -24.21
CA ILE A 87 -17.01 23.54 -24.81
C ILE A 87 -17.25 24.01 -26.25
N SER A 88 -17.96 23.21 -27.07
CA SER A 88 -18.19 23.53 -28.49
C SER A 88 -19.28 24.59 -28.70
N GLN A 89 -20.26 24.65 -27.81
CA GLN A 89 -21.39 25.58 -27.83
C GLN A 89 -21.63 26.13 -26.42
N PRO A 90 -20.89 27.18 -26.00
CA PRO A 90 -20.92 27.72 -24.64
C PRO A 90 -22.19 28.57 -24.40
N THR A 91 -23.34 27.90 -24.31
CA THR A 91 -24.61 28.48 -23.85
C THR A 91 -24.80 28.19 -22.37
N GLN A 92 -25.56 29.03 -21.67
CA GLN A 92 -25.87 28.80 -20.25
C GLN A 92 -26.49 27.41 -20.02
N GLU A 93 -27.41 26.99 -20.90
CA GLU A 93 -28.05 25.67 -20.84
C GLU A 93 -27.05 24.52 -20.94
N ASN A 94 -26.12 24.57 -21.92
CA ASN A 94 -25.10 23.52 -22.08
C ASN A 94 -24.11 23.50 -20.91
N GLU A 95 -23.74 24.67 -20.39
CA GLU A 95 -22.83 24.78 -19.24
C GLU A 95 -23.47 24.22 -17.97
N GLU A 96 -24.72 24.56 -17.69
CA GLU A 96 -25.46 24.00 -16.56
C GLU A 96 -25.69 22.49 -16.71
N ALA A 97 -26.00 22.02 -17.92
CA ALA A 97 -26.14 20.58 -18.19
C ALA A 97 -24.83 19.82 -17.90
N ALA A 98 -23.69 20.36 -18.35
CA ALA A 98 -22.38 19.80 -18.03
C ALA A 98 -22.10 19.82 -16.51
N TRP A 99 -22.47 20.89 -15.81
CA TRP A 99 -22.31 20.97 -14.36
C TRP A 99 -23.18 19.98 -13.59
N ARG A 100 -24.45 19.84 -13.96
CA ARG A 100 -25.37 18.85 -13.35
C ARG A 100 -24.88 17.41 -13.60
N LYS A 101 -24.24 17.18 -14.74
CA LYS A 101 -23.64 15.89 -15.08
C LYS A 101 -22.33 15.59 -14.34
N VAL A 102 -21.41 16.54 -14.33
CA VAL A 102 -20.04 16.37 -13.78
C VAL A 102 -20.01 16.48 -12.25
N GLY A 103 -20.88 17.30 -11.65
CA GLY A 103 -20.91 17.54 -10.20
C GLY A 103 -20.94 16.28 -9.34
N PRO A 104 -21.90 15.35 -9.56
CA PRO A 104 -21.95 14.07 -8.83
C PRO A 104 -20.69 13.22 -9.01
N SER A 105 -20.15 13.17 -10.23
CA SER A 105 -18.95 12.40 -10.54
C SER A 105 -17.73 12.98 -9.83
N VAL A 106 -17.59 14.31 -9.77
CA VAL A 106 -16.53 14.98 -9.02
C VAL A 106 -16.69 14.83 -7.50
N ALA A 107 -17.91 14.76 -6.99
CA ALA A 107 -18.15 14.41 -5.58
C ALA A 107 -17.66 13.00 -5.25
N LEU A 108 -17.90 12.02 -6.12
CA LEU A 108 -17.33 10.68 -5.99
C LEU A 108 -15.79 10.71 -6.02
N LEU A 109 -15.19 11.50 -6.91
CA LEU A 109 -13.73 11.67 -6.94
C LEU A 109 -13.20 12.28 -5.64
N ARG A 110 -13.93 13.22 -5.03
CA ARG A 110 -13.57 13.76 -3.72
C ARG A 110 -13.60 12.68 -2.64
N GLU A 111 -14.64 11.86 -2.60
CA GLU A 111 -14.73 10.76 -1.64
C GLU A 111 -13.57 9.75 -1.80
N CYS A 112 -13.16 9.48 -3.04
CA CYS A 112 -11.99 8.64 -3.32
C CYS A 112 -10.69 9.28 -2.80
N PHE A 113 -10.53 10.60 -2.97
CA PHE A 113 -9.38 11.32 -2.43
C PHE A 113 -9.35 11.32 -0.89
N GLU A 114 -10.49 11.54 -0.24
CA GLU A 114 -10.61 11.47 1.22
C GLU A 114 -10.38 10.03 1.75
N PHE A 115 -10.79 9.02 0.98
CA PHE A 115 -10.45 7.63 1.25
C PHE A 115 -8.94 7.38 1.18
N ALA A 116 -8.24 7.94 0.18
CA ALA A 116 -6.78 7.85 0.09
C ALA A 116 -6.10 8.40 1.35
N GLN A 117 -6.58 9.52 1.89
CA GLN A 117 -6.08 10.08 3.15
C GLN A 117 -6.36 9.19 4.36
N SER A 118 -7.44 8.40 4.34
CA SER A 118 -7.72 7.41 5.39
C SER A 118 -6.75 6.23 5.29
N VAL A 119 -6.46 5.76 4.07
CA VAL A 119 -5.43 4.74 3.82
C VAL A 119 -4.05 5.26 4.27
N GLU A 120 -3.69 6.50 3.94
CA GLU A 120 -2.42 7.11 4.36
C GLU A 120 -2.22 7.04 5.87
N LYS A 121 -3.28 7.24 6.66
CA LYS A 121 -3.23 7.27 8.13
C LYS A 121 -3.10 5.89 8.77
N VAL A 122 -3.64 4.83 8.16
CA VAL A 122 -3.64 3.48 8.78
C VAL A 122 -2.36 2.69 8.47
N ILE A 123 -1.65 3.02 7.39
CA ILE A 123 -0.42 2.33 6.99
C ILE A 123 0.67 2.34 8.08
N PRO A 124 0.96 3.47 8.76
CA PRO A 124 1.95 3.50 9.84
C PRO A 124 1.60 2.53 10.98
N ASP A 125 0.35 2.52 11.45
CA ASP A 125 -0.10 1.66 12.55
C ASP A 125 0.08 0.17 12.20
N VAL A 126 -0.27 -0.22 10.98
CA VAL A 126 -0.12 -1.60 10.49
C VAL A 126 1.36 -2.01 10.42
N LEU A 127 2.23 -1.14 9.92
CA LEU A 127 3.67 -1.41 9.81
C LEU A 127 4.37 -1.41 11.17
N GLU A 128 3.97 -0.52 12.07
CA GLU A 128 4.47 -0.48 13.44
C GLU A 128 4.15 -1.78 14.17
N GLU A 129 2.90 -2.23 14.14
CA GLU A 129 2.51 -3.47 14.80
C GLU A 129 3.17 -4.70 14.14
N LEU A 130 3.30 -4.75 12.81
CA LEU A 130 3.99 -5.85 12.13
C LEU A 130 5.48 -5.95 12.51
N SER A 131 6.13 -4.81 12.77
CA SER A 131 7.58 -4.73 12.96
C SER A 131 8.02 -4.68 14.43
N SER A 132 7.11 -4.40 15.37
CA SER A 132 7.45 -4.24 16.79
C SER A 132 7.65 -5.55 17.56
N HIS A 133 7.23 -6.69 16.99
CA HIS A 133 7.06 -7.95 17.72
C HIS A 133 7.89 -9.13 17.19
N ALA A 134 9.13 -8.89 16.76
CA ALA A 134 9.99 -9.92 16.15
C ALA A 134 10.23 -11.18 17.03
N ASP A 135 10.14 -11.04 18.36
CA ASP A 135 10.50 -12.08 19.35
C ASP A 135 9.48 -12.24 20.49
N ASP A 136 8.26 -11.71 20.35
CA ASP A 136 7.31 -11.82 21.46
C ASP A 136 6.79 -13.26 21.65
N ALA A 137 6.63 -13.67 22.90
CA ALA A 137 6.11 -14.99 23.26
C ALA A 137 4.57 -15.01 23.30
N ASP A 138 3.92 -14.02 22.67
CA ASP A 138 2.47 -13.89 22.65
C ASP A 138 1.84 -15.13 22.00
N PRO A 139 0.95 -15.85 22.72
CA PRO A 139 0.20 -16.97 22.16
C PRO A 139 -0.62 -16.60 20.91
N GLN A 140 -1.04 -15.34 20.77
CA GLN A 140 -1.82 -14.83 19.64
C GLN A 140 -0.97 -14.24 18.51
N ARG A 141 0.37 -14.26 18.63
CA ARG A 141 1.31 -13.72 17.64
C ARG A 141 1.02 -14.17 16.21
N ALA A 142 0.70 -15.45 16.03
CA ALA A 142 0.40 -15.99 14.71
C ALA A 142 -0.90 -15.42 14.13
N ASP A 143 -1.96 -15.30 14.93
CA ASP A 143 -3.22 -14.69 14.52
C ASP A 143 -3.05 -13.21 14.19
N ARG A 144 -2.34 -12.47 15.07
CA ARG A 144 -1.99 -11.06 14.86
C ARG A 144 -1.28 -10.84 13.55
N ASN A 145 -0.17 -11.54 13.35
CA ASN A 145 0.65 -11.30 12.17
C ASN A 145 -0.04 -11.76 10.88
N ARG A 146 -0.87 -12.81 10.91
CA ARG A 146 -1.71 -13.16 9.76
C ARG A 146 -2.73 -12.08 9.44
N GLY A 147 -3.42 -11.58 10.46
CA GLY A 147 -4.39 -10.51 10.32
C GLY A 147 -3.77 -9.26 9.73
N LEU A 148 -2.64 -8.80 10.26
CA LEU A 148 -1.93 -7.62 9.78
C LEU A 148 -1.32 -7.80 8.39
N ALA A 149 -0.66 -8.93 8.11
CA ALA A 149 -0.10 -9.20 6.79
C ALA A 149 -1.21 -9.20 5.73
N ARG A 150 -2.37 -9.76 6.08
CA ARG A 150 -3.57 -9.71 5.25
C ARG A 150 -4.13 -8.29 5.11
N LEU A 151 -4.26 -7.53 6.20
CA LEU A 151 -4.76 -6.16 6.16
C LEU A 151 -3.89 -5.28 5.24
N LEU A 152 -2.56 -5.37 5.37
CA LEU A 152 -1.63 -4.66 4.51
C LEU A 152 -1.80 -5.04 3.03
N ALA A 153 -1.95 -6.34 2.76
CA ALA A 153 -2.18 -6.87 1.42
C ALA A 153 -3.54 -6.42 0.85
N ASP A 154 -4.62 -6.51 1.61
CA ASP A 154 -5.97 -6.11 1.19
C ASP A 154 -6.05 -4.58 0.94
N LEU A 155 -5.37 -3.76 1.75
CA LEU A 155 -5.24 -2.30 1.50
C LEU A 155 -4.52 -2.02 0.18
N MET A 156 -3.40 -2.71 -0.08
CA MET A 156 -2.66 -2.58 -1.34
C MET A 156 -3.45 -3.12 -2.53
N GLN A 157 -4.22 -4.19 -2.36
CA GLN A 157 -5.10 -4.75 -3.40
C GLN A 157 -6.21 -3.78 -3.80
N ASN A 158 -6.82 -3.10 -2.83
CA ASN A 158 -7.80 -2.04 -3.10
C ASN A 158 -7.14 -0.86 -3.83
N ALA A 159 -5.92 -0.49 -3.45
CA ALA A 159 -5.15 0.54 -4.14
C ALA A 159 -4.87 0.16 -5.61
N PHE A 160 -4.43 -1.07 -5.88
CA PHE A 160 -4.24 -1.55 -7.25
C PHE A 160 -5.52 -1.55 -8.07
N ALA A 161 -6.63 -2.02 -7.50
CA ALA A 161 -7.92 -2.06 -8.17
C ALA A 161 -8.41 -0.65 -8.53
N PHE A 162 -8.26 0.31 -7.62
CA PHE A 162 -8.62 1.70 -7.87
C PHE A 162 -7.78 2.29 -9.00
N ASP A 163 -6.46 2.11 -8.95
CA ASP A 163 -5.55 2.67 -9.96
C ASP A 163 -5.78 2.04 -11.34
N ALA A 164 -6.10 0.74 -11.40
CA ALA A 164 -6.51 0.07 -12.63
C ALA A 164 -7.82 0.63 -13.21
N LEU A 165 -8.84 0.85 -12.38
CA LEU A 165 -10.09 1.51 -12.78
C LEU A 165 -9.86 2.95 -13.25
N LYS A 166 -9.06 3.72 -12.51
CA LYS A 166 -8.70 5.08 -12.92
C LYS A 166 -8.03 5.10 -14.29
N ALA A 167 -7.09 4.18 -14.54
CA ALA A 167 -6.38 4.10 -15.80
C ALA A 167 -7.30 3.71 -16.97
N SER A 168 -8.35 2.91 -16.72
CA SER A 168 -9.31 2.49 -17.74
C SER A 168 -10.41 3.51 -18.04
N ILE A 169 -10.56 4.57 -17.22
CA ILE A 169 -11.60 5.60 -17.38
C ILE A 169 -10.95 6.98 -17.62
N PRO A 170 -10.57 7.32 -18.87
CA PRO A 170 -9.97 8.63 -19.19
C PRO A 170 -10.83 9.83 -18.81
N ALA A 171 -12.16 9.64 -18.75
CA ALA A 171 -13.09 10.71 -18.40
C ALA A 171 -12.89 11.29 -17.00
N ILE A 172 -12.34 10.54 -16.04
CA ILE A 172 -12.06 11.02 -14.68
C ILE A 172 -11.22 12.31 -14.72
N GLN A 173 -10.15 12.33 -15.51
CA GLN A 173 -9.28 13.50 -15.61
C GLN A 173 -9.95 14.64 -16.40
N ASN A 174 -10.71 14.31 -17.45
CA ASN A 174 -11.37 15.30 -18.30
C ASN A 174 -12.48 16.04 -17.57
N ASP A 175 -13.36 15.29 -16.89
CA ASP A 175 -14.47 15.80 -16.10
C ASP A 175 -13.95 16.69 -14.97
N PHE A 176 -12.97 16.20 -14.21
CA PHE A 176 -12.38 16.98 -13.11
C PHE A 176 -11.66 18.24 -13.62
N SER A 177 -10.99 18.16 -14.77
CA SER A 177 -10.36 19.32 -15.39
C SER A 177 -11.38 20.37 -15.87
N TYR A 178 -12.51 19.94 -16.42
CA TYR A 178 -13.60 20.84 -16.82
C TYR A 178 -14.24 21.51 -15.59
N TYR A 179 -14.55 20.73 -14.56
CA TYR A 179 -15.06 21.22 -13.29
C TYR A 179 -14.17 22.32 -12.72
N ARG A 180 -12.85 22.07 -12.62
CA ARG A 180 -11.89 23.06 -12.08
C ARG A 180 -11.86 24.36 -12.88
N ARG A 181 -11.86 24.26 -14.21
CA ARG A 181 -11.83 25.44 -15.10
C ARG A 181 -13.06 26.32 -14.98
N THR A 182 -14.20 25.74 -14.62
CA THR A 182 -15.49 26.44 -14.58
C THR A 182 -15.98 26.73 -13.16
N LEU A 183 -15.26 26.25 -12.13
CA LEU A 183 -15.64 26.33 -10.72
C LEU A 183 -15.86 27.78 -10.25
N SER A 184 -14.99 28.72 -10.63
CA SER A 184 -15.09 30.12 -10.21
C SER A 184 -16.39 30.79 -10.68
N ARG A 185 -16.88 30.42 -11.86
CA ARG A 185 -18.14 30.92 -12.42
C ARG A 185 -19.34 30.29 -11.73
N SER A 186 -19.28 28.98 -11.49
CA SER A 186 -20.38 28.24 -10.86
C SER A 186 -20.46 28.46 -9.34
N ALA A 187 -19.38 28.91 -8.69
CA ALA A 187 -19.35 29.22 -7.26
C ALA A 187 -20.27 30.37 -6.84
N GLN A 188 -20.74 31.19 -7.79
CA GLN A 188 -21.68 32.29 -7.56
C GLN A 188 -23.15 31.91 -7.85
N THR A 189 -23.42 30.63 -8.15
CA THR A 189 -24.77 30.17 -8.46
C THR A 189 -25.70 30.20 -7.24
N GLN A 190 -26.99 30.46 -7.47
CA GLN A 190 -28.04 30.29 -6.47
C GLN A 190 -28.72 28.91 -6.57
N ASP A 191 -28.36 28.10 -7.56
CA ASP A 191 -28.89 26.75 -7.75
C ASP A 191 -28.31 25.80 -6.68
N ALA A 192 -29.16 25.37 -5.74
CA ALA A 192 -28.79 24.47 -4.65
C ALA A 192 -28.25 23.11 -5.15
N ASP A 193 -28.73 22.64 -6.31
CA ASP A 193 -28.30 21.36 -6.88
C ASP A 193 -26.87 21.40 -7.40
N ILE A 194 -26.40 22.58 -7.83
CA ILE A 194 -25.02 22.82 -8.24
C ILE A 194 -24.16 23.17 -7.03
N ALA A 195 -24.68 23.97 -6.10
CA ALA A 195 -23.95 24.46 -4.94
C ALA A 195 -23.42 23.33 -4.04
N ARG A 196 -24.17 22.23 -3.88
CA ARG A 196 -23.75 21.06 -3.09
C ARG A 196 -22.47 20.37 -3.60
N TYR A 197 -22.12 20.57 -4.87
CA TYR A 197 -20.93 19.97 -5.48
C TYR A 197 -19.73 20.92 -5.50
N ILE A 198 -19.84 22.12 -4.92
CA ILE A 198 -18.72 23.07 -4.82
C ILE A 198 -17.70 22.53 -3.82
N ILE A 199 -16.46 22.38 -4.29
CA ILE A 199 -15.32 21.94 -3.49
C ILE A 199 -14.41 23.15 -3.23
N PRO A 200 -13.92 23.33 -1.99
CA PRO A 200 -12.93 24.35 -1.67
C PRO A 200 -11.71 24.30 -2.61
N HIS A 201 -11.18 25.48 -2.96
CA HIS A 201 -10.11 25.59 -3.96
C HIS A 201 -8.82 24.85 -3.56
N ASP A 202 -8.47 24.86 -2.28
CA ASP A 202 -7.34 24.13 -1.72
C ASP A 202 -7.50 22.60 -1.87
N VAL A 203 -8.67 22.07 -1.51
CA VAL A 203 -9.00 20.64 -1.69
C VAL A 203 -8.97 20.25 -3.17
N SER A 204 -9.54 21.10 -4.03
CA SER A 204 -9.53 20.87 -5.49
C SER A 204 -8.12 20.80 -6.08
N ASN A 205 -7.18 21.61 -5.57
CA ASN A 205 -5.78 21.56 -5.99
C ASN A 205 -5.08 20.28 -5.52
N GLN A 206 -5.32 19.84 -4.27
CA GLN A 206 -4.78 18.58 -3.77
C GLN A 206 -5.30 17.37 -4.56
N MET A 207 -6.62 17.34 -4.83
CA MET A 207 -7.23 16.35 -5.70
C MET A 207 -6.59 16.34 -7.09
N SER A 208 -6.25 17.51 -7.64
CA SER A 208 -5.60 17.57 -8.97
C SER A 208 -4.21 16.96 -8.97
N LEU A 209 -3.43 17.14 -7.91
CA LEU A 209 -2.13 16.49 -7.76
C LEU A 209 -2.29 14.98 -7.63
N PHE A 210 -3.27 14.54 -6.84
CA PHE A 210 -3.61 13.13 -6.69
C PHE A 210 -3.95 12.50 -8.05
N TYR A 211 -4.94 13.02 -8.79
CA TYR A 211 -5.36 12.42 -10.06
C TYR A 211 -4.37 12.55 -11.22
N ALA A 212 -3.35 13.42 -11.11
CA ALA A 212 -2.29 13.54 -12.10
C ALA A 212 -1.33 12.34 -12.11
N TYR A 213 -1.19 11.62 -10.98
CA TYR A 213 -0.38 10.41 -10.93
C TYR A 213 -1.05 9.25 -11.68
N HIS A 214 -0.24 8.35 -12.25
CA HIS A 214 -0.76 7.14 -12.90
C HIS A 214 -1.42 6.22 -11.87
N ASN A 215 -0.71 5.93 -10.77
CA ASN A 215 -1.13 5.05 -9.68
C ASN A 215 -1.22 5.82 -8.34
N PRO A 216 -2.21 6.72 -8.18
CA PRO A 216 -2.27 7.60 -7.03
C PRO A 216 -2.55 6.89 -5.69
N MET A 217 -3.35 5.82 -5.67
CA MET A 217 -3.61 5.09 -4.42
C MET A 217 -2.39 4.29 -3.99
N VAL A 218 -1.75 3.58 -4.92
CA VAL A 218 -0.51 2.83 -4.61
C VAL A 218 0.58 3.81 -4.15
N ARG A 219 0.68 4.97 -4.80
CA ARG A 219 1.61 6.04 -4.39
C ARG A 219 1.34 6.51 -2.96
N THR A 220 0.07 6.65 -2.57
CA THR A 220 -0.32 7.04 -1.21
C THR A 220 0.18 6.03 -0.17
N VAL A 221 -0.01 4.74 -0.43
CA VAL A 221 0.49 3.65 0.44
C VAL A 221 2.02 3.68 0.54
N ILE A 222 2.70 3.81 -0.60
CA ILE A 222 4.17 3.87 -0.68
C ILE A 222 4.72 5.06 0.11
N ASP A 223 4.18 6.26 -0.12
CA ASP A 223 4.68 7.49 0.49
C ASP A 223 4.46 7.48 2.00
N SER A 224 3.29 6.99 2.46
CA SER A 224 3.03 6.81 3.90
C SER A 224 3.99 5.81 4.55
N ALA A 225 4.16 4.62 3.94
CA ALA A 225 5.07 3.60 4.45
C ALA A 225 6.53 4.09 4.49
N THR A 226 6.96 4.79 3.44
CA THR A 226 8.31 5.37 3.33
C THR A 226 8.55 6.42 4.39
N LYS A 227 7.60 7.33 4.59
CA LYS A 227 7.65 8.36 5.62
C LYS A 227 7.73 7.74 7.01
N PHE A 228 6.86 6.77 7.33
CA PHE A 228 6.88 6.06 8.61
C PHE A 228 8.25 5.39 8.87
N ALA A 229 8.78 4.65 7.89
CA ALA A 229 10.05 3.96 8.05
C ALA A 229 11.22 4.92 8.29
N GLN A 230 11.22 6.09 7.65
CA GLN A 230 12.25 7.11 7.81
C GLN A 230 12.14 7.87 9.14
N GLU A 231 10.93 8.23 9.56
CA GLU A 231 10.68 9.05 10.76
C GLU A 231 10.70 8.23 12.06
N SER A 232 10.32 6.95 12.02
CA SER A 232 10.29 6.08 13.21
C SER A 232 11.66 5.70 13.77
N GLY A 233 12.75 5.90 13.00
CA GLY A 233 14.07 5.37 13.32
C GLY A 233 14.18 3.84 13.20
N ASN A 234 13.09 3.16 12.81
CA ASN A 234 12.99 1.70 12.71
C ASN A 234 13.10 1.19 11.26
N GLN A 235 13.62 2.00 10.32
CA GLN A 235 13.71 1.68 8.89
C GLN A 235 14.23 0.27 8.62
N GLN A 236 15.32 -0.14 9.28
CA GLN A 236 15.91 -1.46 9.07
C GLN A 236 15.02 -2.59 9.60
N ILE A 237 14.34 -2.39 10.74
CA ILE A 237 13.41 -3.38 11.31
C ILE A 237 12.22 -3.59 10.35
N VAL A 238 11.70 -2.51 9.77
CA VAL A 238 10.65 -2.57 8.75
C VAL A 238 11.13 -3.35 7.52
N LEU A 239 12.34 -3.05 7.02
CA LEU A 239 12.92 -3.77 5.88
C LEU A 239 13.13 -5.28 6.18
N ASP A 240 13.59 -5.62 7.38
CA ASP A 240 13.79 -7.01 7.81
C ASP A 240 12.44 -7.76 7.92
N CYS A 241 11.41 -7.09 8.46
CA CYS A 241 10.04 -7.61 8.53
C CYS A 241 9.47 -7.89 7.13
N LEU A 242 9.55 -6.91 6.22
CA LEU A 242 9.10 -7.06 4.83
C LEU A 242 9.85 -8.17 4.10
N SER A 243 11.16 -8.30 4.34
CA SER A 243 11.98 -9.36 3.75
C SER A 243 11.56 -10.75 4.20
N ALA A 244 11.28 -10.91 5.50
CA ALA A 244 10.84 -12.18 6.05
C ALA A 244 9.42 -12.57 5.61
N LEU A 245 8.49 -11.60 5.54
CA LEU A 245 7.16 -11.78 4.96
C LEU A 245 7.26 -12.23 3.49
N ALA A 246 8.05 -11.51 2.68
CA ALA A 246 8.28 -11.86 1.29
C ALA A 246 8.86 -13.27 1.13
N ALA A 247 9.88 -13.63 1.92
CA ALA A 247 10.50 -14.95 1.89
C ALA A 247 9.53 -16.07 2.26
N GLY A 248 8.73 -15.89 3.31
CA GLY A 248 7.72 -16.87 3.74
C GLY A 248 6.61 -17.06 2.69
N SER A 249 6.13 -15.97 2.11
CA SER A 249 5.14 -16.00 1.02
C SER A 249 5.69 -16.67 -0.23
N ALA A 250 6.90 -16.30 -0.66
CA ALA A 250 7.55 -16.89 -1.82
C ALA A 250 7.79 -18.40 -1.62
N SER A 251 8.28 -18.81 -0.45
CA SER A 251 8.48 -20.22 -0.08
C SER A 251 7.16 -21.01 -0.15
N THR A 252 6.08 -20.45 0.41
CA THR A 252 4.76 -21.08 0.42
C THR A 252 4.23 -21.31 -0.99
N VAL A 253 4.31 -20.30 -1.86
CA VAL A 253 3.83 -20.40 -3.25
C VAL A 253 4.73 -21.36 -4.05
N LYS A 254 6.06 -21.23 -3.96
CA LYS A 254 7.02 -22.06 -4.69
C LYS A 254 6.89 -23.55 -4.38
N HIS A 255 6.58 -23.87 -3.13
CA HIS A 255 6.49 -25.26 -2.66
C HIS A 255 5.06 -25.77 -2.56
N ALA A 256 4.07 -25.05 -3.10
CA ALA A 256 2.66 -25.41 -3.04
C ALA A 256 2.18 -25.79 -1.63
N ARG A 257 2.61 -25.02 -0.61
CA ARG A 257 2.29 -25.26 0.80
C ARG A 257 1.05 -24.54 1.28
N ALA A 258 0.47 -23.67 0.45
CA ALA A 258 -0.75 -22.96 0.79
C ALA A 258 -1.90 -23.95 1.03
N ASP A 259 -2.71 -23.71 2.05
CA ASP A 259 -3.83 -24.60 2.41
C ASP A 259 -5.02 -24.51 1.42
N SER A 260 -5.04 -23.48 0.58
CA SER A 260 -6.12 -23.16 -0.34
C SER A 260 -5.63 -22.22 -1.44
N ALA A 261 -6.34 -22.20 -2.58
CA ALA A 261 -6.09 -21.25 -3.66
C ALA A 261 -6.20 -19.79 -3.20
N LYS A 262 -7.07 -19.52 -2.22
CA LYS A 262 -7.21 -18.19 -1.61
C LYS A 262 -5.96 -17.80 -0.83
N SER A 263 -5.40 -18.71 -0.04
CA SER A 263 -4.13 -18.49 0.68
C SER A 263 -2.96 -18.34 -0.28
N GLU A 264 -2.92 -19.11 -1.36
CA GLU A 264 -1.90 -18.97 -2.40
C GLU A 264 -1.96 -17.57 -3.05
N ARG A 265 -3.16 -17.10 -3.42
CA ARG A 265 -3.37 -15.74 -3.92
C ARG A 265 -2.93 -14.67 -2.92
N MET A 266 -3.29 -14.85 -1.65
CA MET A 266 -2.91 -13.91 -0.59
C MET A 266 -1.38 -13.88 -0.38
N CYS A 267 -0.70 -15.03 -0.44
CA CYS A 267 0.76 -15.07 -0.39
C CYS A 267 1.40 -14.31 -1.54
N MET A 268 0.88 -14.45 -2.77
CA MET A 268 1.38 -13.68 -3.92
C MET A 268 1.18 -12.18 -3.73
N LEU A 269 0.02 -11.77 -3.21
CA LEU A 269 -0.27 -10.36 -2.93
C LEU A 269 0.64 -9.79 -1.84
N VAL A 270 0.89 -10.53 -0.76
CA VAL A 270 1.86 -10.15 0.29
C VAL A 270 3.26 -10.03 -0.30
N LEU A 271 3.69 -11.00 -1.12
CA LEU A 271 5.00 -10.95 -1.80
C LEU A 271 5.14 -9.69 -2.67
N VAL A 272 4.16 -9.41 -3.54
CA VAL A 272 4.16 -8.24 -4.42
C VAL A 272 4.16 -6.93 -3.61
N THR A 273 3.34 -6.86 -2.56
CA THR A 273 3.26 -5.70 -1.66
C THR A 273 4.59 -5.45 -0.96
N CYS A 274 5.22 -6.50 -0.41
CA CYS A 274 6.51 -6.39 0.26
C CYS A 274 7.61 -5.95 -0.70
N CYS A 275 7.66 -6.49 -1.93
CA CYS A 275 8.61 -6.04 -2.95
C CYS A 275 8.49 -4.55 -3.26
N ILE A 276 7.26 -4.05 -3.46
CA ILE A 276 7.00 -2.63 -3.76
C ILE A 276 7.42 -1.76 -2.57
N LEU A 277 6.94 -2.06 -1.36
CA LEU A 277 7.27 -1.24 -0.19
C LEU A 277 8.77 -1.25 0.11
N TYR A 278 9.41 -2.43 0.05
CA TYR A 278 10.85 -2.56 0.26
C TYR A 278 11.63 -1.71 -0.75
N ASP A 279 11.22 -1.71 -2.01
CA ASP A 279 11.92 -0.97 -3.06
C ASP A 279 11.93 0.54 -2.84
N TRP A 280 10.87 1.08 -2.26
CA TRP A 280 10.77 2.51 -1.95
C TRP A 280 11.41 2.89 -0.62
N ILE A 281 11.27 2.04 0.41
CA ILE A 281 11.84 2.26 1.74
C ILE A 281 13.36 2.08 1.73
N SER A 282 13.89 1.07 1.04
CA SER A 282 15.32 0.82 0.95
C SER A 282 16.01 1.92 0.15
N PRO A 283 17.12 2.52 0.64
CA PRO A 283 17.85 3.54 -0.11
C PRO A 283 18.37 3.06 -1.47
N LYS A 284 18.69 1.76 -1.59
CA LYS A 284 19.20 1.15 -2.82
C LYS A 284 18.13 0.41 -3.63
N GLY A 285 16.93 0.25 -3.05
CA GLY A 285 15.83 -0.49 -3.65
C GLY A 285 15.97 -2.01 -3.55
N VAL A 286 14.99 -2.70 -4.12
CA VAL A 286 14.81 -4.16 -4.05
C VAL A 286 15.69 -4.90 -5.08
N SER A 287 16.17 -4.20 -6.10
CA SER A 287 17.08 -4.77 -7.12
C SER A 287 18.55 -4.77 -6.70
N ASP A 288 18.89 -4.20 -5.55
CA ASP A 288 20.27 -4.20 -5.04
C ASP A 288 20.73 -5.61 -4.66
N ALA A 289 22.01 -5.94 -4.88
CA ALA A 289 22.55 -7.25 -4.55
C ALA A 289 22.54 -7.57 -3.05
N GLN A 290 22.44 -6.55 -2.18
CA GLN A 290 22.30 -6.69 -0.74
C GLN A 290 20.84 -6.58 -0.26
N SER A 291 19.88 -6.56 -1.18
CA SER A 291 18.45 -6.59 -0.84
C SER A 291 18.12 -7.84 -0.02
N GLY A 292 17.26 -7.67 0.99
CA GLY A 292 16.70 -8.78 1.77
C GLY A 292 15.65 -9.58 1.01
N ILE A 293 15.22 -9.10 -0.16
CA ILE A 293 14.26 -9.75 -1.05
C ILE A 293 14.94 -10.10 -2.37
N ASP A 294 14.91 -11.37 -2.76
CA ASP A 294 15.30 -11.82 -4.11
C ASP A 294 14.22 -11.43 -5.12
N ALA A 295 14.34 -10.22 -5.68
CA ALA A 295 13.37 -9.67 -6.61
C ALA A 295 13.26 -10.48 -7.92
N LYS A 296 14.34 -11.15 -8.34
CA LYS A 296 14.33 -11.99 -9.54
C LYS A 296 13.51 -13.25 -9.29
N ALA A 297 13.76 -13.94 -8.18
CA ALA A 297 12.96 -15.09 -7.79
C ALA A 297 11.49 -14.72 -7.57
N ALA A 298 11.21 -13.53 -7.00
CA ALA A 298 9.85 -13.03 -6.85
C ALA A 298 9.17 -12.82 -8.20
N LEU A 299 9.83 -12.17 -9.16
CA LEU A 299 9.32 -11.96 -10.52
C LEU A 299 9.05 -13.28 -11.24
N ASP A 300 9.99 -14.23 -11.18
CA ASP A 300 9.84 -15.55 -11.81
C ASP A 300 8.64 -16.32 -11.21
N LEU A 301 8.46 -16.23 -9.89
CA LEU A 301 7.38 -16.92 -9.17
C LEU A 301 5.98 -16.37 -9.49
N VAL A 302 5.88 -15.06 -9.69
CA VAL A 302 4.60 -14.39 -10.01
C VAL A 302 4.37 -14.23 -11.52
N SER A 303 5.36 -14.58 -12.34
CA SER A 303 5.22 -14.59 -13.80
C SER A 303 4.02 -15.46 -14.21
N GLU A 304 3.25 -15.00 -15.20
CA GLU A 304 2.04 -15.68 -15.72
C GLU A 304 0.85 -15.74 -14.76
N ARG A 305 0.95 -15.17 -13.55
CA ARG A 305 -0.15 -15.14 -12.56
C ARG A 305 -0.83 -13.79 -12.53
N THR A 306 -2.16 -13.78 -12.45
CA THR A 306 -2.95 -12.54 -12.38
C THR A 306 -3.19 -12.13 -10.93
N LEU A 307 -3.12 -10.82 -10.67
CA LEU A 307 -3.34 -10.26 -9.33
C LEU A 307 -4.58 -9.36 -9.27
N VAL A 308 -4.72 -8.46 -10.24
CA VAL A 308 -5.72 -7.37 -10.25
C VAL A 308 -6.49 -7.39 -11.57
N ASP A 309 -7.75 -7.80 -11.58
CA ASP A 309 -8.65 -7.74 -12.76
C ASP A 309 -7.99 -8.18 -14.09
N SER A 310 -7.25 -9.29 -14.05
CA SER A 310 -6.48 -9.88 -15.16
C SER A 310 -5.12 -9.24 -15.47
N THR A 311 -4.70 -8.22 -14.71
CA THR A 311 -3.35 -7.66 -14.76
C THR A 311 -2.34 -8.68 -14.20
N PRO A 312 -1.33 -9.07 -14.99
CA PRO A 312 -0.25 -9.93 -14.54
C PRO A 312 0.53 -9.30 -13.38
N ALA A 313 0.88 -10.10 -12.38
CA ALA A 313 1.58 -9.65 -11.18
C ALA A 313 2.97 -9.06 -11.47
N ASP A 314 3.67 -9.57 -12.49
CA ASP A 314 4.96 -9.02 -12.93
C ASP A 314 4.82 -7.60 -13.49
N LYS A 315 3.72 -7.31 -14.20
CA LYS A 315 3.42 -5.95 -14.67
C LYS A 315 3.10 -5.02 -13.51
N VAL A 316 2.36 -5.50 -12.50
CA VAL A 316 2.09 -4.72 -11.28
C VAL A 316 3.40 -4.36 -10.57
N LEU A 317 4.32 -5.31 -10.42
CA LEU A 317 5.64 -5.06 -9.83
C LEU A 317 6.43 -4.01 -10.63
N ARG A 318 6.60 -4.21 -11.94
CA ARG A 318 7.38 -3.29 -12.79
C ARG A 318 6.79 -1.88 -12.87
N ALA A 319 5.46 -1.76 -12.80
CA ALA A 319 4.79 -0.47 -12.83
C ALA A 319 4.94 0.32 -11.52
N ASN A 320 5.16 -0.36 -10.39
CA ASN A 320 5.12 0.26 -9.06
C ASN A 320 6.46 0.24 -8.32
N CYS A 321 7.44 -0.56 -8.74
CA CYS A 321 8.79 -0.50 -8.22
C CYS A 321 9.62 0.58 -8.96
N ARG A 322 10.38 1.34 -8.19
CA ARG A 322 11.40 2.30 -8.64
C ARG A 322 12.56 1.62 -9.38
N THR A 323 13.07 0.48 -8.89
CA THR A 323 14.31 -0.14 -9.42
C THR A 323 14.07 -1.35 -10.32
N LEU A 324 12.90 -1.97 -10.30
CA LEU A 324 12.55 -3.08 -11.20
C LEU A 324 12.03 -2.51 -12.52
N ARG A 325 12.93 -2.31 -13.48
CA ARG A 325 12.58 -1.96 -14.87
C ARG A 325 12.80 -3.16 -15.78
#